data_AF-A0A552DY57-F1
#
_entry.id   AF-A0A552DY57-F1
#
_cell.length_a   1.000
_cell.length_b   1.000
_cell.length_c   1.000
_cell.angle_alpha   90.00
_cell.angle_beta   90.00
_cell.angle_gamma   90.00
#
_symmetry.space_group_name_H-M   'P 1'
#
loop_
_entity.id
_entity.type
_entity.pdbx_description
1 polymer ?
#
loop_
_entity_poly.entity_id
_entity_poly.type
_entity_poly.pdbx_seq_one_letter_code
_entity_poly.pdbx_strand_id
1 'polypeptide(L)' 'MNENKQISLELTLGEVNQVLEALGTMPYRQVYQLIGKIQRQGESQLEQPESTNSFAQEVQTVSE' A
#
# COMPACT_ATOMS: atom_id res chain seq x y z
N MET A 1 20.62 0.11 17.33
CA MET A 1 20.12 0.99 16.25
C MET A 1 18.83 0.36 15.69
N ASN A 2 17.86 1.16 15.23
CA ASN A 2 16.48 0.72 14.90
C ASN A 2 16.36 -0.05 13.56
N GLU A 3 17.38 -0.80 13.14
CA GLU A 3 17.53 -1.34 11.78
C GLU A 3 16.39 -2.28 11.34
N ASN A 4 15.62 -2.82 12.29
CA ASN A 4 14.55 -3.78 12.03
C ASN A 4 13.13 -3.21 12.25
N LYS A 5 12.98 -1.89 12.49
CA LYS A 5 11.65 -1.29 12.65
C LYS A 5 11.03 -0.94 11.30
N GLN A 6 9.81 -1.38 11.07
CA GLN A 6 9.00 -0.99 9.92
C GLN A 6 8.30 0.34 10.20
N ILE A 7 8.19 1.19 9.18
CA ILE A 7 7.46 2.46 9.20
C ILE A 7 6.53 2.52 7.98
N SER A 8 5.50 3.37 8.05
CA SER A 8 4.67 3.72 6.90
C SER A 8 5.09 5.08 6.35
N LEU A 9 5.09 5.22 5.03
CA LEU A 9 5.32 6.47 4.31
C LEU A 9 4.09 6.77 3.47
N GLU A 10 3.62 8.01 3.50
CA GLU A 10 2.57 8.51 2.62
C GLU A 10 3.26 9.22 1.45
N LEU A 11 3.23 8.59 0.29
CA LEU A 11 3.83 9.10 -0.95
C LEU A 11 2.80 8.99 -2.06
N THR A 12 2.80 9.95 -2.97
CA THR A 12 2.04 9.87 -4.21
C THR A 12 2.62 8.80 -5.14
N LEU A 13 1.81 8.32 -6.10
CA LEU A 13 2.29 7.38 -7.12
C LEU A 13 3.51 7.92 -7.90
N GLY A 14 3.53 9.22 -8.17
CA GLY A 14 4.66 9.88 -8.83
C GLY A 14 5.94 9.82 -8.00
N GLU A 15 5.85 10.11 -6.70
CA GLU A 15 7.00 10.03 -5.78
C GLU A 15 7.49 8.59 -5.60
N VAL A 16 6.57 7.61 -5.54
CA VAL A 16 6.93 6.18 -5.52
C VAL A 16 7.70 5.80 -6.78
N ASN A 17 7.23 6.21 -7.97
CA ASN A 17 7.93 5.95 -9.22
C ASN A 17 9.33 6.59 -9.24
N GLN A 18 9.47 7.82 -8.73
CA GLN A 18 10.77 8.48 -8.64
C GLN A 18 11.74 7.73 -7.72
N VAL A 19 11.26 7.19 -6.59
CA VAL A 19 12.06 6.32 -5.72
C VAL A 19 12.48 5.04 -6.44
N LEU A 20 11.56 4.39 -7.15
CA LEU A 20 11.85 3.16 -7.91
C LEU A 20 12.86 3.41 -9.04
N GLU A 21 12.75 4.54 -9.75
CA GLU A 21 13.72 4.96 -10.76
C GLU A 21 15.11 5.17 -10.16
N ALA A 22 15.20 5.88 -9.03
CA ALA A 22 16.46 6.09 -8.32
C ALA A 22 17.11 4.76 -7.90
N LEU A 23 16.33 3.82 -7.38
CA LEU A 23 16.81 2.48 -7.05
C LEU A 23 17.25 1.68 -8.29
N GLY A 24 16.60 1.89 -9.44
CA GLY A 24 16.97 1.26 -10.72
C GLY A 24 18.35 1.62 -11.24
N THR A 25 18.95 2.73 -10.75
CA THR A 25 20.33 3.13 -11.09
C THR A 25 21.40 2.34 -10.32
N MET A 26 21.01 1.58 -9.29
CA MET A 26 21.91 0.80 -8.43
C MET A 26 22.05 -0.66 -8.91
N PRO A 27 23.09 -1.40 -8.47
CA PRO A 27 23.23 -2.80 -8.80
C PRO A 27 22.02 -3.62 -8.34
N TYR A 28 21.35 -4.31 -9.28
CA TYR A 28 20.11 -5.05 -9.02
C TYR A 28 20.14 -5.95 -7.78
N ARG A 29 21.25 -6.66 -7.54
CA ARG A 29 21.44 -7.55 -6.39
C ARG A 29 21.26 -6.87 -5.03
N GLN A 30 21.47 -5.55 -4.95
CA GLN A 30 21.32 -4.78 -3.72
C GLN A 30 19.88 -4.28 -3.49
N VAL A 31 19.14 -4.03 -4.58
CA VAL A 31 17.86 -3.30 -4.51
C VAL A 31 16.63 -4.17 -4.80
N TYR A 32 16.78 -5.35 -5.39
CA TYR A 32 15.63 -6.16 -5.84
C TYR A 32 14.63 -6.47 -4.71
N GLN A 33 15.12 -6.77 -3.50
CA GLN A 33 14.28 -7.03 -2.34
C GLN A 33 13.54 -5.77 -1.87
N LEU A 34 14.20 -4.62 -1.93
CA LEU A 34 13.63 -3.34 -1.53
C LEU A 34 12.55 -2.89 -2.52
N ILE A 35 12.84 -2.97 -3.82
CA ILE A 35 11.87 -2.68 -4.89
C ILE A 35 10.62 -3.54 -4.72
N GLY A 36 10.78 -4.86 -4.56
CA GLY A 36 9.64 -5.76 -4.34
C GLY A 36 8.85 -5.45 -3.06
N LYS A 37 9.51 -4.98 -1.99
CA LYS A 37 8.82 -4.53 -0.77
C LYS A 37 8.04 -3.24 -0.97
N ILE A 38 8.55 -2.29 -1.75
CA ILE A 38 7.85 -1.03 -2.06
C ILE A 38 6.63 -1.30 -2.92
N GLN A 39 6.77 -2.13 -3.97
CA GLN A 39 5.66 -2.50 -4.86
C GLN A 39 4.50 -3.14 -4.10
N ARG A 40 4.76 -4.17 -3.27
CA ARG A 40 3.70 -4.82 -2.49
C ARG A 40 2.99 -3.89 -1.51
N GLN A 41 3.74 -2.95 -0.89
CA GLN A 41 3.13 -1.96 0.00
C GLN A 41 2.26 -0.97 -0.79
N GLY A 42 2.70 -0.54 -1.97
CA GLY A 42 1.92 0.31 -2.86
C GLY A 42 0.64 -0.38 -3.34
N GLU A 43 0.71 -1.63 -3.79
CA GLU A 43 -0.45 -2.43 -4.19
C GLU A 43 -1.48 -2.52 -3.06
N SER A 44 -1.05 -2.87 -1.85
CA SER A 44 -1.94 -2.95 -0.67
C SER A 44 -2.56 -1.62 -0.26
N GLN A 45 -1.99 -0.48 -0.66
CA GLN A 45 -2.54 0.85 -0.39
C GLN A 45 -3.48 1.33 -1.52
N LEU A 46 -3.31 0.81 -2.73
CA LEU A 46 -4.15 1.10 -3.90
C LEU A 46 -5.39 0.20 -3.96
N GLU A 47 -5.29 -1.03 -3.45
CA GLU A 47 -6.45 -1.88 -3.16
C GLU A 47 -7.24 -1.21 -2.04
N GLN A 48 -8.19 -0.35 -2.42
CA GLN A 48 -9.17 0.17 -1.48
C GLN A 48 -9.80 -1.03 -0.79
N PRO A 49 -9.90 -1.04 0.55
CA PRO A 49 -10.89 -1.89 1.18
C PRO A 49 -12.23 -1.37 0.68
N GLU A 50 -12.79 -2.06 -0.33
CA GLU A 50 -14.18 -1.95 -0.72
C GLU A 50 -14.97 -1.85 0.58
N SER A 51 -15.55 -0.67 0.80
CA SER A 51 -16.22 -0.31 2.03
C SER A 51 -17.34 -1.32 2.21
N THR A 52 -17.11 -2.34 3.04
CA THR A 52 -18.12 -3.31 3.44
C THR A 52 -19.06 -2.58 4.38
N ASN A 53 -19.94 -1.76 3.80
CA ASN A 53 -20.95 -1.00 4.53
C ASN A 53 -22.26 -0.92 3.73
N SER A 54 -22.65 -2.05 3.11
CA SER A 54 -23.91 -2.14 2.35
C SER A 54 -24.88 -3.24 2.83
N PHE A 55 -24.72 -3.80 4.03
CA PHE A 55 -25.65 -4.81 4.56
C PHE A 55 -26.29 -4.49 5.93
N ALA A 56 -26.12 -3.27 6.47
CA ALA A 56 -26.70 -2.89 7.76
C ALA A 56 -27.97 -2.02 7.69
N GLN A 57 -28.55 -1.76 6.51
CA GLN A 57 -29.66 -0.80 6.35
C GLN A 57 -31.04 -1.38 6.04
N GLU A 58 -31.27 -2.70 5.97
CA GLU A 58 -32.58 -3.21 5.51
C GLU A 58 -33.19 -4.34 6.36
N VAL A 59 -33.08 -4.29 7.69
CA VAL A 59 -33.92 -5.14 8.57
C VAL A 59 -34.38 -4.38 9.82
N GLN A 60 -35.01 -3.21 9.65
CA GLN A 60 -35.75 -2.60 10.76
C GLN A 60 -36.89 -1.66 10.35
N THR A 61 -37.66 -1.98 9.30
CA THR A 61 -38.89 -1.22 8.97
C THR A 61 -39.97 -2.09 8.30
N VAL A 62 -40.43 -3.16 8.94
CA VAL A 62 -41.72 -3.84 8.72
C VAL A 62 -41.90 -4.81 9.90
N SER A 63 -42.90 -4.78 10.77
CA SER A 63 -44.23 -4.20 10.72
C SER A 63 -44.78 -3.98 12.14
N GLU A 64 -45.80 -3.12 12.21
CA GLU A 64 -46.90 -3.09 13.20
C GLU A 64 -47.49 -4.47 13.53
#